data_AF-A0A3Q1GDU1-F1
#
_entry.id   AF-A0A3Q1GDU1-F1
#
_cell.length_a   1.000
_cell.length_b   1.000
_cell.length_c   1.000
_cell.angle_alpha   90.00
_cell.angle_beta   90.00
_cell.angle_gamma   90.00
#
_symmetry.space_group_name_H-M   'P 1'
#
loop_
_entity.id
_entity.type
_entity.pdbx_description
1 polymer ?
#
loop_
_entity_poly.entity_id
_entity_poly.type
_entity_poly.pdbx_seq_one_letter_code
_entity_poly.pdbx_strand_id
1 'polypeptide(L)'
;TPEKGKQEEKENVNFTRRSRNDAGNKVTVVLGAQWGDEGKGKVVDLLATEADFVCRCQGGNNAGHTVVVDGKEYDFHLLPSGIINPKSVSLIGNGVVIHLPGLFEEGDKNEKKGLKGWEKRLIVSDRAHLVFDFHQVVDGLQETERQAQEGKK
;
A
#
# COMPACT_ATOMS: atom_id res chain seq x y z
N THR A 1 5.61 -16.90 51.80
CA THR A 1 6.08 -17.11 50.42
C THR A 1 5.57 -15.98 49.56
N PRO A 2 6.41 -15.06 49.03
CA PRO A 2 5.93 -14.06 48.09
C PRO A 2 6.31 -14.47 46.66
N GLU A 3 5.30 -14.72 45.83
CA GLU A 3 5.48 -14.84 44.38
C GLU A 3 5.69 -13.44 43.77
N LYS A 4 6.79 -13.30 43.03
CA LYS A 4 7.12 -12.15 42.20
C LYS A 4 6.27 -12.19 40.93
N GLY A 5 5.29 -11.30 40.79
CA GLY A 5 4.62 -11.00 39.53
C GLY A 5 5.40 -9.95 38.74
N LYS A 6 5.85 -10.30 37.54
CA LYS A 6 6.62 -9.47 36.61
C LYS A 6 5.83 -8.22 36.20
N GLN A 7 6.48 -7.06 36.22
CA GLN A 7 5.98 -5.85 35.59
C GLN A 7 6.16 -5.98 34.06
N GLU A 8 5.06 -5.88 33.32
CA GLU A 8 5.10 -5.69 31.87
C GLU A 8 5.51 -4.23 31.57
N GLU A 9 6.64 -4.06 30.89
CA GLU A 9 7.08 -2.81 30.31
C GLU A 9 6.13 -2.42 29.17
N LYS A 10 5.31 -1.39 29.40
CA LYS A 10 4.59 -0.71 28.33
C LYS A 10 5.51 0.34 27.73
N GLU A 11 6.07 0.07 26.56
CA GLU A 11 6.75 1.07 25.75
C GLU A 11 5.72 2.13 25.31
N ASN A 12 5.71 3.27 26.01
CA ASN A 12 4.98 4.46 25.59
C ASN A 12 5.70 5.09 24.40
N VAL A 13 5.24 4.80 23.19
CA VAL A 13 5.66 5.53 21.99
C VAL A 13 5.05 6.93 22.03
N ASN A 14 5.81 7.89 22.57
CA ASN A 14 5.46 9.30 22.59
C ASN A 14 5.50 9.89 21.17
N PHE A 15 4.33 10.08 20.56
CA PHE A 15 4.20 10.93 19.37
C PHE A 15 4.30 12.40 19.79
N THR A 16 5.51 12.95 19.83
CA THR A 16 5.71 14.38 20.08
C THR A 16 5.10 15.17 18.92
N ARG A 17 3.99 15.86 19.17
CA ARG A 17 3.32 16.73 18.20
C ARG A 17 4.25 17.90 17.87
N ARG A 18 4.99 17.80 16.76
CA ARG A 18 5.88 18.88 16.30
C ARG A 18 5.08 20.18 16.12
N SER A 19 5.70 21.30 16.51
CA SER A 19 5.18 22.65 16.25
C SER A 19 4.84 22.80 14.76
N ARG A 20 3.62 23.25 14.45
CA ARG A 20 3.21 23.51 13.07
C ARG A 20 4.04 24.67 12.54
N ASN A 21 4.88 24.44 11.53
CA ASN A 21 5.41 25.51 10.70
C ASN A 21 4.27 26.01 9.80
N ASP A 22 4.05 27.33 9.76
CA ASP A 22 3.01 27.99 8.92
C ASP A 22 3.34 27.97 7.42
N ALA A 23 4.54 27.53 7.03
CA ALA A 23 4.76 26.98 5.70
C ALA A 23 4.11 25.59 5.65
N GLY A 24 2.81 25.55 5.36
CA GLY A 24 2.03 24.32 5.34
C GLY A 24 2.72 23.20 4.55
N ASN A 25 2.67 21.98 5.11
CA ASN A 25 3.20 20.80 4.44
C ASN A 25 2.65 20.71 3.01
N LYS A 26 3.54 20.57 2.02
CA LYS A 26 3.14 20.46 0.62
C LYS A 26 2.76 19.03 0.29
N VAL A 27 1.68 18.86 -0.46
CA VAL A 27 1.24 17.56 -0.97
C VAL A 27 1.38 17.57 -2.49
N THR A 28 2.15 16.62 -3.01
CA THR A 28 2.27 16.38 -4.45
C THR A 28 1.40 15.19 -4.83
N VAL A 29 0.63 15.32 -5.91
CA VAL A 29 -0.28 14.27 -6.38
C VAL A 29 0.09 13.88 -7.80
N VAL A 30 0.23 12.58 -8.05
CA VAL A 30 0.41 12.01 -9.39
C VAL A 30 -0.91 11.36 -9.81
N LEU A 31 -1.51 11.84 -10.90
CA LEU A 31 -2.80 11.37 -11.42
C LEU A 31 -2.66 10.97 -12.89
N GLY A 32 -3.50 10.02 -13.31
CA GLY A 32 -3.61 9.62 -14.71
C GLY A 32 -4.48 10.62 -15.45
N ALA A 33 -4.10 10.97 -16.68
CA ALA A 33 -4.86 11.90 -17.51
C ALA A 33 -5.75 11.18 -18.54
N GLN A 34 -5.57 9.86 -18.70
CA GLN A 34 -6.21 9.05 -19.74
C GLN A 34 -6.86 7.81 -19.10
N TRP A 35 -6.88 6.68 -19.82
CA TRP A 35 -7.52 5.42 -19.42
C TRP A 35 -6.55 4.40 -18.79
N GLY A 36 -5.58 4.87 -18.01
CA GLY A 36 -4.63 3.99 -17.35
C GLY A 36 -3.32 3.77 -18.12
N ASP A 37 -2.41 3.02 -17.50
CA ASP A 37 -1.10 2.63 -18.04
C ASP A 37 -0.20 3.76 -18.57
N GLU A 38 -0.39 5.00 -18.09
CA GLU A 38 0.43 6.15 -18.50
C GLU A 38 1.85 6.16 -17.90
N GLY A 39 2.24 5.12 -17.15
CA GLY A 39 3.54 5.04 -16.48
C GLY A 39 3.66 5.89 -15.21
N LYS A 40 2.53 6.17 -14.53
CA LYS A 40 2.47 6.96 -13.28
C LYS A 40 3.47 6.48 -12.23
N GLY A 41 3.63 5.17 -12.09
CA GLY A 41 4.53 4.60 -11.09
C GLY A 41 5.98 5.06 -11.26
N LYS A 42 6.46 5.24 -12.50
CA LYS A 42 7.80 5.77 -12.75
C LYS A 42 7.97 7.22 -12.25
N VAL A 43 6.91 8.03 -12.38
CA VAL A 43 6.89 9.40 -11.84
C VAL A 43 6.82 9.37 -10.31
N VAL A 44 6.03 8.46 -9.74
CA VAL A 44 5.96 8.26 -8.29
C VAL A 44 7.32 7.86 -7.72
N ASP A 45 8.05 6.95 -8.35
CA ASP A 45 9.38 6.52 -7.88
C ASP A 45 10.38 7.67 -7.85
N LEU A 46 10.38 8.51 -8.89
CA LEU A 46 11.22 9.70 -8.95
C LEU A 46 10.93 10.64 -7.77
N LEU A 47 9.65 10.92 -7.51
CA LEU A 47 9.23 11.82 -6.43
C LEU A 47 9.37 11.19 -5.04
N ALA A 48 9.26 9.87 -4.92
CA ALA A 48 9.35 9.14 -3.65
C ALA A 48 10.73 9.21 -3.01
N THR A 49 11.77 9.55 -3.77
CA THR A 49 13.15 9.71 -3.27
C THR A 49 13.24 10.83 -2.22
N GLU A 50 12.45 11.90 -2.38
CA GLU A 50 12.46 13.08 -1.51
C GLU A 50 11.26 13.13 -0.55
N ALA A 51 10.33 12.18 -0.66
CA ALA A 51 9.08 12.20 0.10
C ALA A 51 9.19 11.51 1.47
N ASP A 52 8.80 12.23 2.54
CA ASP A 52 8.65 11.66 3.88
C ASP A 52 7.50 10.63 3.95
N PHE A 53 6.44 10.85 3.19
CA PHE A 53 5.25 9.99 3.11
C PHE A 53 4.89 9.70 1.66
N VAL A 54 4.62 8.43 1.36
CA VAL A 54 4.08 8.01 0.06
C VAL A 54 2.76 7.29 0.29
N CYS A 55 1.69 7.89 -0.22
CA CYS A 55 0.33 7.50 0.12
C CYS A 55 -0.41 6.97 -1.11
N ARG A 56 -1.21 5.92 -0.90
CA ARG A 56 -2.25 5.50 -1.84
C ARG A 56 -3.62 5.90 -1.33
N CYS A 57 -4.38 6.66 -2.13
CA CYS A 57 -5.68 7.16 -1.71
C CYS A 57 -6.88 6.36 -2.20
N GLN A 58 -6.75 5.62 -3.31
CA GLN A 58 -7.85 4.96 -4.01
C GLN A 58 -7.42 3.65 -4.70
N GLY A 59 -8.43 2.86 -5.09
CA GLY A 59 -8.26 1.63 -5.88
C GLY A 59 -8.02 0.40 -5.01
N GLY A 60 -7.50 -0.67 -5.63
CA GLY A 60 -7.16 -1.94 -4.98
C GLY A 60 -5.94 -2.58 -5.64
N ASN A 61 -5.83 -3.89 -5.62
CA ASN A 61 -4.71 -4.66 -6.19
C ASN A 61 -4.77 -4.84 -7.73
N ASN A 62 -5.57 -4.03 -8.43
CA ASN A 62 -5.83 -4.18 -9.88
C ASN A 62 -4.76 -3.57 -10.79
N ALA A 63 -3.84 -2.78 -10.26
CA ALA A 63 -2.78 -2.14 -11.02
C ALA A 63 -1.43 -2.47 -10.38
N GLY A 64 -0.53 -3.04 -11.18
CA GLY A 64 0.83 -3.34 -10.79
C GLY A 64 1.80 -2.21 -11.16
N HIS A 65 2.83 -2.02 -10.35
CA HIS A 65 3.96 -1.19 -10.66
C HIS A 65 5.25 -1.88 -10.24
N THR A 66 6.14 -2.09 -11.21
CA THR A 66 7.42 -2.78 -11.00
C THR A 66 8.55 -1.76 -10.92
N VAL A 67 9.38 -1.88 -9.89
CA VAL A 67 10.54 -1.00 -9.65
C VAL A 67 11.81 -1.83 -9.61
N VAL A 68 12.84 -1.37 -10.33
CA VAL A 68 14.17 -2.00 -10.31
C VAL A 68 15.14 -1.12 -9.54
N VAL A 69 15.70 -1.65 -8.45
CA VAL A 69 16.72 -0.97 -7.62
C VAL A 69 17.90 -1.89 -7.43
N ASP A 70 19.10 -1.40 -7.74
CA ASP A 70 20.36 -2.14 -7.59
C ASP A 70 20.33 -3.56 -8.23
N GLY A 71 19.68 -3.67 -9.39
CA GLY A 71 19.54 -4.93 -10.13
C GLY A 71 18.48 -5.90 -9.57
N LYS A 72 17.67 -5.47 -8.60
CA LYS A 72 16.57 -6.25 -8.03
C LYS A 72 15.22 -5.67 -8.43
N GLU A 73 14.32 -6.54 -8.85
CA GLU A 73 12.99 -6.19 -9.35
C GLU A 73 11.93 -6.39 -8.26
N TYR A 74 11.23 -5.34 -7.86
CA TYR A 74 10.16 -5.37 -6.88
C TYR A 74 8.82 -5.12 -7.56
N ASP A 75 7.80 -5.92 -7.21
CA ASP A 75 6.48 -5.85 -7.85
C ASP A 75 5.46 -5.39 -6.82
N PHE A 76 4.91 -4.20 -7.03
CA PHE A 76 3.93 -3.60 -6.12
C PHE A 76 2.54 -3.59 -6.73
N HIS A 77 1.55 -4.01 -5.97
CA HIS A 77 0.14 -4.01 -6.39
C HIS A 77 -0.70 -3.18 -5.45
N LEU A 78 -0.58 -3.40 -4.13
CA LEU A 78 -1.29 -2.66 -3.10
C LEU A 78 -0.36 -1.74 -2.31
N LEU A 79 0.86 -2.19 -2.03
CA LEU A 79 1.87 -1.39 -1.34
C LEU A 79 2.24 -0.16 -2.19
N PRO A 80 2.33 1.04 -1.60
CA PRO A 80 2.90 2.18 -2.30
C PRO A 80 4.36 1.92 -2.68
N SER A 81 4.75 2.16 -3.93
CA SER A 81 6.11 1.84 -4.43
C SER A 81 7.23 2.59 -3.69
N GLY A 82 6.90 3.73 -3.08
CA GLY A 82 7.78 4.48 -2.19
C GLY A 82 8.25 3.69 -0.96
N ILE A 83 7.67 2.52 -0.66
CA ILE A 83 8.11 1.65 0.43
C ILE A 83 9.56 1.17 0.25
N ILE A 84 10.10 1.24 -0.97
CA ILE A 84 11.53 1.01 -1.25
C ILE A 84 12.42 2.01 -0.50
N ASN A 85 12.00 3.26 -0.38
CA ASN A 85 12.78 4.27 0.34
C ASN A 85 12.68 3.97 1.85
N PRO A 86 13.78 3.57 2.53
CA PRO A 86 13.73 3.18 3.94
C PRO A 86 13.43 4.35 4.87
N LYS A 87 13.57 5.59 4.40
CA LYS A 87 13.25 6.81 5.15
C LYS A 87 11.79 7.21 5.03
N SER A 88 11.07 6.69 4.03
CA SER A 88 9.69 7.06 3.75
C SER A 88 8.71 6.14 4.46
N VAL A 89 7.62 6.72 4.94
CA VAL A 89 6.46 6.01 5.50
C VAL A 89 5.43 5.79 4.40
N SER A 90 5.02 4.54 4.22
CA SER A 90 3.99 4.17 3.27
C SER A 90 2.62 4.18 3.92
N LEU A 91 1.63 4.82 3.30
CA LEU A 91 0.28 4.93 3.84
C LEU A 91 -0.77 4.43 2.86
N ILE A 92 -1.65 3.56 3.34
CA ILE A 92 -2.87 3.13 2.65
C ILE A 92 -4.04 3.92 3.22
N GLY A 93 -4.62 4.80 2.39
CA GLY A 93 -5.74 5.65 2.76
C GLY A 93 -7.08 4.91 2.79
N ASN A 94 -8.09 5.57 3.36
CA ASN A 94 -9.43 5.02 3.57
C ASN A 94 -10.22 4.73 2.27
N GLY A 95 -9.84 5.34 1.14
CA GLY A 95 -10.46 5.09 -0.16
C GLY A 95 -9.95 3.83 -0.87
N VAL A 96 -9.03 3.09 -0.25
CA VAL A 96 -8.50 1.84 -0.81
C VAL A 96 -9.35 0.65 -0.38
N VAL A 97 -9.51 -0.31 -1.28
CA VAL A 97 -10.07 -1.63 -0.98
C VAL A 97 -8.92 -2.65 -0.87
N ILE A 98 -8.83 -3.35 0.25
CA ILE A 98 -7.68 -4.17 0.65
C ILE A 98 -8.05 -5.64 0.63
N HIS A 99 -7.38 -6.43 -0.20
CA HIS A 99 -7.37 -7.90 -0.07
C HIS A 99 -6.22 -8.29 0.87
N LEU A 100 -6.54 -8.77 2.07
CA LEU A 100 -5.53 -9.06 3.10
C LEU A 100 -4.54 -10.15 2.69
N PRO A 101 -4.97 -11.32 2.17
CA PRO A 101 -4.02 -12.34 1.71
C PRO A 101 -3.07 -11.78 0.63
N GLY A 102 -3.61 -11.06 -0.35
CA GLY A 102 -2.82 -10.45 -1.41
C GLY A 102 -1.80 -9.42 -0.89
N LEU A 103 -2.16 -8.61 0.10
CA LEU A 103 -1.23 -7.66 0.74
C LEU A 103 -0.04 -8.36 1.40
N PHE A 104 -0.29 -9.42 2.18
CA PHE A 104 0.77 -10.16 2.85
C PHE A 104 1.61 -10.97 1.85
N GLU A 105 0.99 -11.60 0.86
CA GLU A 105 1.73 -12.29 -0.20
C GLU A 105 2.65 -11.36 -0.98
N GLU A 106 2.20 -10.14 -1.28
CA GLU A 106 3.01 -9.10 -1.91
C GLU A 106 4.18 -8.68 -1.02
N GLY A 107 3.93 -8.45 0.27
CA GLY A 107 4.96 -8.15 1.26
C GLY A 107 6.02 -9.24 1.33
N ASP A 108 5.62 -10.50 1.52
CA ASP A 108 6.49 -11.67 1.61
C ASP A 108 7.32 -11.88 0.35
N LYS A 109 6.71 -11.71 -0.84
CA LYS A 109 7.41 -11.81 -2.12
C LYS A 109 8.52 -10.77 -2.22
N ASN A 110 8.23 -9.52 -1.88
CA ASN A 110 9.21 -8.43 -1.97
C ASN A 110 10.25 -8.49 -0.84
N GLU A 111 9.90 -8.99 0.34
CA GLU A 111 10.82 -9.18 1.45
C GLU A 111 11.91 -10.21 1.11
N LYS A 112 11.55 -11.32 0.45
CA LYS A 112 12.50 -12.32 -0.07
C LYS A 112 13.50 -11.72 -1.07
N LYS A 113 13.10 -10.69 -1.81
CA LYS A 113 13.98 -9.94 -2.73
C LYS A 113 14.85 -8.90 -1.99
N GLY A 114 14.48 -8.53 -0.76
CA GLY A 114 15.29 -7.67 0.12
C GLY A 114 14.57 -6.43 0.64
N LEU A 115 13.25 -6.31 0.47
CA LEU A 115 12.45 -5.24 1.06
C LEU A 115 12.28 -5.46 2.57
N LYS A 116 13.31 -5.12 3.36
CA LYS A 116 13.33 -5.38 4.80
C LYS A 116 12.53 -4.33 5.58
N GLY A 117 11.83 -4.77 6.63
CA GLY A 117 11.18 -3.89 7.61
C GLY A 117 10.08 -3.01 7.02
N TRP A 118 9.40 -3.50 5.98
CA TRP A 118 8.27 -2.82 5.35
C TRP A 118 7.08 -2.69 6.31
N GLU A 119 6.82 -3.71 7.14
CA GLU A 119 5.75 -3.75 8.13
C GLU A 119 5.80 -2.58 9.12
N LYS A 120 7.00 -2.17 9.53
CA LYS A 120 7.21 -1.08 10.50
C LYS A 120 6.94 0.31 9.91
N ARG A 121 6.87 0.39 8.57
CA ARG A 121 6.74 1.64 7.81
C ARG A 121 5.43 1.71 7.03
N LEU A 122 4.62 0.66 7.06
CA LEU A 122 3.30 0.64 6.46
C LEU A 122 2.26 1.05 7.49
N ILE A 123 1.50 2.08 7.18
CA ILE A 123 0.34 2.50 7.96
C ILE A 123 -0.91 2.26 7.12
N VAL A 124 -1.86 1.52 7.67
CA VAL A 124 -3.14 1.24 7.01
C VAL A 124 -4.23 2.00 7.74
N SER A 125 -5.06 2.73 7.01
CA SER A 125 -6.25 3.36 7.58
C SER A 125 -7.22 2.28 8.07
N ASP A 126 -7.68 2.44 9.31
CA ASP A 126 -8.74 1.65 9.96
C ASP A 126 -10.10 1.73 9.24
N ARG A 127 -10.27 2.68 8.31
CA ARG A 127 -11.48 2.90 7.51
C ARG A 127 -11.38 2.36 6.08
N ALA A 128 -10.26 1.75 5.71
CA ALA A 128 -10.14 1.08 4.42
C ALA A 128 -11.07 -0.14 4.38
N HIS A 129 -11.71 -0.36 3.23
CA HIS A 129 -12.63 -1.50 3.08
C HIS A 129 -11.87 -2.78 2.77
N LEU A 130 -12.41 -3.92 3.19
CA LEU A 130 -11.79 -5.22 2.90
C LEU A 130 -12.45 -5.89 1.69
N VAL A 131 -11.60 -6.36 0.78
CA VAL A 131 -11.98 -7.29 -0.27
C VAL A 131 -11.75 -8.69 0.25
N PHE A 132 -12.83 -9.40 0.56
CA PHE A 132 -12.79 -10.85 0.80
C PHE A 132 -12.72 -11.68 -0.48
N ASP A 133 -12.29 -12.93 -0.37
CA ASP A 133 -12.14 -13.87 -1.49
C ASP A 133 -13.45 -14.09 -2.26
N PHE A 134 -14.59 -14.11 -1.56
CA PHE A 134 -15.88 -14.27 -2.23
C PHE A 134 -16.23 -13.11 -3.15
N HIS A 135 -15.73 -11.89 -2.89
CA HIS A 135 -15.94 -10.77 -3.82
C HIS A 135 -15.27 -11.05 -5.17
N GLN A 136 -14.08 -11.66 -5.16
CA GLN A 136 -13.37 -12.03 -6.39
C GLN A 136 -14.10 -13.14 -7.15
N VAL A 137 -14.63 -14.13 -6.43
CA VAL A 137 -15.44 -15.22 -7.03
C VAL A 137 -16.69 -14.64 -7.68
N VAL A 138 -17.41 -13.77 -6.98
CA VAL A 138 -18.64 -13.14 -7.51
C VAL A 138 -18.34 -12.28 -8.73
N ASP A 139 -17.25 -11.50 -8.70
CA ASP A 139 -16.81 -10.68 -9.84
C ASP A 139 -16.57 -11.54 -11.10
N GLY A 140 -15.84 -12.66 -10.95
CA GLY A 140 -15.60 -13.58 -12.06
C GLY A 140 -16.86 -14.28 -12.60
N LEU A 141 -17.82 -14.59 -11.71
CA LEU A 141 -19.11 -15.15 -12.12
C LEU A 141 -19.94 -14.14 -12.93
N GLN A 142 -19.99 -12.88 -12.49
CA GLN A 142 -20.71 -11.82 -13.19
C GLN A 142 -20.15 -11.55 -14.59
N GLU A 143 -18.83 -11.58 -14.73
CA GLU A 143 -18.18 -11.43 -16.05
C GLU A 143 -18.53 -12.60 -16.98
N THR A 144 -18.54 -13.83 -16.47
CA THR A 144 -18.93 -15.02 -17.24
C THR A 144 -20.39 -14.92 -17.70
N GLU A 145 -21.29 -14.47 -16.82
CA GLU A 145 -22.71 -14.27 -17.16
C GLU A 145 -22.91 -13.20 -18.23
N ARG A 146 -22.16 -12.10 -18.16
CA ARG A 146 -22.21 -11.02 -19.16
C ARG A 146 -21.79 -11.53 -20.55
N GLN A 147 -20.67 -12.25 -20.64
CA GLN A 147 -20.19 -12.81 -21.91
C GLN A 147 -21.17 -13.80 -22.53
N ALA A 148 -21.84 -14.62 -21.70
CA ALA A 148 -22.87 -15.57 -22.16
C ALA A 148 -24.13 -14.87 -22.69
N GLN A 149 -24.41 -13.63 -22.28
CA GLN A 149 -25.51 -12.82 -22.82
C GLN A 149 -25.12 -12.09 -24.11
N GLU A 150 -23.87 -11.64 -24.22
CA GLU A 150 -23.36 -10.97 -25.43
C GLU A 150 -23.21 -11.94 -26.61
N GLY A 151 -22.77 -13.18 -26.37
CA GLY A 151 -22.71 -14.22 -27.41
C GLY A 151 -24.06 -14.76 -27.89
N LYS A 152 -25.18 -14.27 -27.34
CA LYS A 152 -26.56 -14.58 -27.78
C LYS A 152 -27.20 -13.48 -28.64
N LYS A 153 -26.50 -12.36 -28.86
CA LYS A 153 -26.88 -11.33 -29.83
C LYS A 153 -26.21 -11.59 -31.17
#